data_AF-A0A5B8VH92-F1
#
_entry.id   AF-A0A5B8VH92-F1
#
_cell.length_a   1.000
_cell.length_b   1.000
_cell.length_c   1.000
_cell.angle_alpha   90.00
_cell.angle_beta   90.00
_cell.angle_gamma   90.00
#
_symmetry.space_group_name_H-M   'P 1'
#
loop_
_entity.id
_entity.type
_entity.pdbx_description
1 polymer ?
#
loop_
_entity_poly.entity_id
_entity_poly.type
_entity_poly.pdbx_seq_one_letter_code
_entity_poly.pdbx_strand_id
1 'polypeptide(L)'
;MGNLNIERTLDTGKLFGMGFIDGKSFYLHHFNNFPNVDFFEDINGEKVVKTITENLSSEITGVYQLRNFIKRKRNFAMESAIIVFDAATMLEVSEDYLFLYHDGKHMDMVKRIVDLVLPCNKPRRKEPLEINLVVRASNGLELKPMEIKKSKLDLDLFYADDFIQTDQIIQQRLKKIKIKGLCYCMVCLVPARRLILDIW
;
A
#
# COMPACT_ATOMS: atom_id res chain seq x y z
N MET A 1 -18.47 -4.97 -51.60
CA MET A 1 -17.78 -5.37 -50.35
C MET A 1 -17.48 -4.08 -49.60
N GLY A 2 -18.17 -3.81 -48.50
CA GLY A 2 -18.04 -2.56 -47.76
C GLY A 2 -16.79 -2.56 -46.89
N ASN A 3 -15.89 -1.61 -47.12
CA ASN A 3 -14.81 -1.30 -46.18
C ASN A 3 -15.43 -0.71 -44.91
N LEU A 4 -15.57 -1.55 -43.88
CA LEU A 4 -15.82 -1.08 -42.51
C LEU A 4 -14.50 -0.58 -41.92
N ASN A 5 -14.03 0.57 -42.42
CA ASN A 5 -13.09 1.38 -41.66
C ASN A 5 -13.86 1.95 -40.47
N ILE A 6 -13.90 1.18 -39.38
CA ILE A 6 -14.36 1.67 -38.08
C ILE A 6 -13.31 2.68 -37.65
N GLU A 7 -13.53 3.96 -37.98
CA GLU A 7 -12.78 5.05 -37.37
C GLU A 7 -13.01 4.97 -35.86
N ARG A 8 -11.99 4.56 -35.13
CA ARG A 8 -11.99 4.67 -33.67
C ARG A 8 -11.79 6.15 -33.34
N THR A 9 -12.89 6.89 -33.19
CA THR A 9 -12.83 8.26 -32.70
C THR A 9 -12.42 8.21 -31.23
N LEU A 10 -11.13 8.44 -30.94
CA LEU A 10 -10.65 8.66 -29.58
C LEU A 10 -11.04 10.09 -29.18
N ASP A 11 -11.97 10.19 -28.24
CA ASP A 11 -12.37 11.47 -27.65
C ASP A 11 -11.20 12.01 -26.80
N THR A 12 -10.49 13.00 -27.33
CA THR A 12 -9.36 13.65 -26.65
C THR A 12 -9.79 14.37 -25.37
N GLY A 13 -11.08 14.66 -25.19
CA GLY A 13 -11.63 15.18 -23.94
C GLY A 13 -11.48 14.20 -22.77
N LYS A 14 -11.37 12.90 -23.05
CA LYS A 14 -11.16 11.85 -22.03
C LYS A 14 -9.69 11.59 -21.70
N LEU A 15 -8.76 12.24 -22.41
CA LEU A 15 -7.33 12.14 -22.14
C LEU A 15 -6.95 12.81 -20.81
N PHE A 16 -7.76 13.78 -20.38
CA PHE A 16 -7.58 14.49 -19.12
C PHE A 16 -8.64 14.02 -18.11
N GLY A 17 -8.19 13.55 -16.95
CA GLY A 17 -9.03 13.22 -15.79
C GLY A 17 -9.34 14.45 -14.94
N MET A 18 -9.50 14.25 -13.62
CA MET A 18 -9.72 15.34 -12.65
C MET A 18 -8.42 16.16 -12.39
N GLY A 19 -7.87 16.79 -13.43
CA GLY A 19 -6.78 17.77 -13.30
C GLY A 19 -5.42 17.36 -13.88
N PHE A 20 -5.27 16.13 -14.35
CA PHE A 20 -4.07 15.67 -15.07
C PHE A 20 -4.43 14.67 -16.17
N ILE A 21 -3.42 14.09 -16.82
CA ILE A 21 -3.58 13.05 -17.84
C ILE A 21 -4.08 11.76 -17.17
N ASP A 22 -5.13 11.14 -17.71
CA ASP A 22 -5.57 9.80 -17.32
C ASP A 22 -4.65 8.75 -17.95
N GLY A 23 -3.99 7.92 -17.14
CA GLY A 23 -3.00 6.97 -17.64
C GLY A 23 -3.56 5.93 -18.61
N LYS A 24 -4.78 5.43 -18.40
CA LYS A 24 -5.37 4.41 -19.29
C LYS A 24 -5.73 5.00 -20.64
N SER A 25 -6.41 6.15 -20.64
CA SER A 25 -6.75 6.89 -21.85
C SER A 25 -5.49 7.30 -22.61
N PHE A 26 -4.47 7.76 -21.91
CA PHE A 26 -3.21 8.17 -22.52
C PHE A 26 -2.44 6.99 -23.10
N TYR A 27 -2.35 5.85 -22.40
CA TYR A 27 -1.73 4.64 -22.94
C TYR A 27 -2.44 4.18 -24.22
N LEU A 28 -3.78 4.11 -24.19
CA LEU A 28 -4.57 3.70 -25.35
C LEU A 28 -4.37 4.65 -26.53
N HIS A 29 -4.32 5.97 -26.27
CA HIS A 29 -4.06 6.96 -27.30
C HIS A 29 -2.62 6.88 -27.86
N HIS A 30 -1.63 6.66 -27.00
CA HIS A 30 -0.21 6.66 -27.39
C HIS A 30 0.20 5.38 -28.12
N PHE A 31 -0.22 4.22 -27.64
CA PHE A 31 0.17 2.91 -28.20
C PHE A 31 -0.90 2.25 -29.07
N ASN A 32 -2.11 2.81 -29.16
CA ASN A 32 -3.25 2.25 -29.86
C ASN A 32 -3.55 0.78 -29.48
N ASN A 33 -3.30 0.43 -28.21
CA ASN A 33 -3.48 -0.91 -27.67
C ASN A 33 -3.95 -0.85 -26.21
N PHE A 34 -4.60 -1.92 -25.74
CA PHE A 34 -4.98 -2.03 -24.34
C PHE A 34 -3.78 -2.44 -23.48
N PRO A 35 -3.58 -1.82 -22.30
CA PRO A 35 -2.53 -2.21 -21.38
C PRO A 35 -2.97 -3.38 -20.49
N ASN A 36 -2.02 -4.22 -20.14
CA ASN A 36 -1.99 -4.88 -18.84
C ASN A 36 -1.53 -3.86 -17.79
N VAL A 37 -2.07 -3.95 -16.58
CA VAL A 37 -1.81 -2.97 -15.51
C VAL A 37 -1.37 -3.69 -14.25
N ASP A 38 -0.11 -3.46 -13.87
CA ASP A 38 0.42 -3.83 -12.57
C ASP A 38 0.34 -2.64 -11.61
N PHE A 39 0.09 -2.89 -10.34
CA PHE A 39 -0.14 -1.85 -9.34
C PHE A 39 0.77 -2.05 -8.14
N PHE A 40 1.41 -0.97 -7.70
CA PHE A 40 2.25 -0.95 -6.51
C PHE A 40 1.73 0.09 -5.53
N GLU A 41 1.54 -0.32 -4.28
CA GLU A 41 1.22 0.55 -3.15
C GLU A 41 2.45 0.74 -2.25
N ASP A 42 2.34 1.65 -1.27
CA ASP A 42 3.35 1.90 -0.26
C ASP A 42 4.73 2.31 -0.84
N ILE A 43 4.74 2.98 -2.00
CA ILE A 43 5.98 3.46 -2.64
C ILE A 43 6.28 4.91 -2.29
N ASN A 44 7.53 5.33 -2.48
CA ASN A 44 7.89 6.74 -2.52
C ASN A 44 7.97 7.20 -3.99
N GLY A 45 6.91 7.87 -4.46
CA GLY A 45 6.79 8.32 -5.86
C GLY A 45 7.94 9.19 -6.35
N GLU A 46 8.34 10.21 -5.58
CA GLU A 46 9.47 11.07 -5.96
C GLU A 46 10.78 10.28 -6.10
N LYS A 47 11.00 9.31 -5.20
CA LYS A 47 12.16 8.41 -5.28
C LYS A 47 12.07 7.51 -6.52
N VAL A 48 10.90 6.95 -6.82
CA VAL A 48 10.68 6.13 -8.02
C VAL A 48 10.99 6.92 -9.29
N VAL A 49 10.40 8.10 -9.45
CA VAL A 49 10.63 8.94 -10.64
C VAL A 49 12.12 9.24 -10.78
N LYS A 50 12.79 9.65 -9.70
CA LYS A 50 14.22 9.89 -9.70
C LYS A 50 15.02 8.65 -10.12
N THR A 51 14.82 7.52 -9.46
CA THR A 51 15.55 6.27 -9.74
C THR A 51 15.32 5.80 -11.18
N ILE A 52 14.10 5.85 -11.68
CA ILE A 52 13.77 5.49 -13.06
C ILE A 52 14.46 6.42 -14.06
N THR A 53 14.34 7.74 -13.86
CA THR A 53 14.97 8.72 -14.78
C THR A 53 16.50 8.63 -14.79
N GLU A 54 17.14 8.24 -13.68
CA GLU A 54 18.58 8.06 -13.61
C GLU A 54 19.06 6.75 -14.27
N ASN A 55 18.30 5.66 -14.13
CA ASN A 55 18.74 4.32 -14.58
C ASN A 55 18.25 3.95 -16.00
N LEU A 56 17.17 4.57 -16.49
CA LEU A 56 16.52 4.23 -17.75
C LEU A 56 16.40 5.43 -18.71
N SER A 57 17.20 6.49 -18.51
CA SER A 57 17.11 7.74 -19.29
C SER A 57 17.13 7.55 -20.80
N SER A 58 17.92 6.60 -21.32
CA SER A 58 18.04 6.33 -22.75
C SER A 58 16.81 5.65 -23.36
N GLU A 59 15.93 5.07 -22.55
CA GLU A 59 14.74 4.31 -22.98
C GLU A 59 13.45 5.11 -22.76
N ILE A 60 13.56 6.28 -22.12
CA ILE A 60 12.43 7.18 -21.84
C ILE A 60 12.18 8.06 -23.05
N THR A 61 10.96 7.99 -23.58
CA THR A 61 10.50 8.80 -24.72
C THR A 61 9.74 10.05 -24.28
N GLY A 62 9.17 10.05 -23.07
CA GLY A 62 8.42 11.20 -22.55
C GLY A 62 8.27 11.19 -21.03
N VAL A 63 8.28 12.38 -20.43
CA VAL A 63 8.00 12.59 -19.01
C VAL A 63 7.04 13.77 -18.88
N TYR A 64 5.87 13.52 -18.27
CA TYR A 64 4.84 14.51 -18.02
C TYR A 64 4.57 14.58 -16.53
N GLN A 65 4.48 15.77 -15.94
CA GLN A 65 4.35 15.91 -14.49
C GLN A 65 3.27 16.92 -14.11
N LEU A 66 2.46 16.58 -13.11
CA LEU A 66 1.69 17.53 -12.33
C LEU A 66 2.47 17.90 -11.07
N ARG A 67 2.63 19.20 -10.83
CA ARG A 67 3.38 19.72 -9.70
C ARG A 67 2.59 20.80 -8.98
N ASN A 68 2.53 20.70 -7.65
CA ASN A 68 1.87 21.68 -6.80
C ASN A 68 2.87 22.58 -6.10
N PHE A 69 2.55 23.87 -6.06
CA PHE A 69 3.37 24.85 -5.34
C PHE A 69 3.10 24.78 -3.84
N ILE A 70 4.09 24.34 -3.07
CA ILE A 70 4.02 24.31 -1.61
C ILE A 70 4.49 25.66 -1.05
N LYS A 71 3.53 26.52 -0.68
CA LYS A 71 3.80 27.87 -0.14
C LYS A 71 4.82 27.87 0.99
N ARG A 72 4.72 26.94 1.95
CA ARG A 72 5.63 26.84 3.11
C ARG A 72 7.08 26.55 2.70
N LYS A 73 7.28 25.72 1.68
CA LYS A 73 8.61 25.34 1.17
C LYS A 73 9.10 26.26 0.04
N ARG A 74 8.24 27.16 -0.45
CA ARG A 74 8.45 28.00 -1.65
C ARG A 74 9.00 27.20 -2.85
N ASN A 75 8.50 25.99 -3.04
CA ASN A 75 8.96 25.09 -4.08
C ASN A 75 7.80 24.24 -4.62
N PHE A 76 7.96 23.71 -5.83
CA PHE A 76 7.03 22.78 -6.45
C PHE A 76 7.35 21.35 -6.03
N ALA A 77 6.37 20.67 -5.43
CA ALA A 77 6.42 19.23 -5.18
C ALA A 77 5.69 18.49 -6.30
N MET A 78 6.15 17.27 -6.61
CA MET A 78 5.46 16.41 -7.57
C MET A 78 4.20 15.85 -6.93
N GLU A 79 3.07 15.96 -7.64
CA GLU A 79 1.82 15.29 -7.26
C GLU A 79 1.67 13.98 -8.04
N SER A 80 1.92 14.03 -9.34
CA SER A 80 1.93 12.85 -10.20
C SER A 80 2.87 13.02 -11.40
N ALA A 81 3.27 11.90 -11.98
CA ALA A 81 4.08 11.85 -13.19
C ALA A 81 3.66 10.68 -14.09
N ILE A 82 3.66 10.92 -15.40
CA ILE A 82 3.62 9.87 -16.41
C ILE A 82 4.99 9.78 -17.06
N ILE A 83 5.56 8.57 -17.08
CA ILE A 83 6.84 8.27 -17.74
C ILE A 83 6.56 7.26 -18.85
N VAL A 84 6.90 7.61 -20.08
CA VAL A 84 6.69 6.78 -21.27
C VAL A 84 8.03 6.22 -21.69
N PHE A 85 8.06 4.93 -22.00
CA PHE A 85 9.23 4.24 -22.54
C PHE A 85 8.98 3.78 -23.97
N ASP A 86 10.07 3.45 -24.65
CA ASP A 86 9.98 2.57 -25.82
C ASP A 86 9.37 1.21 -25.42
N ALA A 87 8.87 0.47 -26.41
CA ALA A 87 8.31 -0.88 -26.22
C ALA A 87 6.98 -0.95 -25.43
N ALA A 88 6.04 -0.04 -25.71
CA ALA A 88 4.66 -0.10 -25.20
C ALA A 88 4.59 -0.25 -23.68
N THR A 89 5.46 0.46 -22.96
CA THR A 89 5.55 0.43 -21.51
C THR A 89 5.45 1.85 -20.97
N MET A 90 4.70 2.03 -19.89
CA MET A 90 4.47 3.35 -19.30
C MET A 90 4.24 3.24 -17.80
N LEU A 91 4.66 4.26 -17.06
CA LEU A 91 4.40 4.42 -15.64
C LEU A 91 3.50 5.62 -15.40
N GLU A 92 2.53 5.46 -14.51
CA GLU A 92 1.82 6.56 -13.86
C GLU A 92 2.15 6.49 -12.38
N VAL A 93 2.89 7.48 -11.88
CA VAL A 93 3.44 7.52 -10.54
C VAL A 93 2.75 8.64 -9.76
N SER A 94 2.14 8.30 -8.64
CA SER A 94 1.65 9.25 -7.64
C SER A 94 2.59 9.26 -6.43
N GLU A 95 2.21 9.94 -5.35
CA GLU A 95 3.05 10.05 -4.15
C GLU A 95 3.29 8.70 -3.47
N ASP A 96 2.28 7.84 -3.42
CA ASP A 96 2.21 6.61 -2.63
C ASP A 96 1.90 5.35 -3.42
N TYR A 97 1.51 5.48 -4.69
CA TYR A 97 1.27 4.35 -5.57
C TYR A 97 1.81 4.59 -6.98
N LEU A 98 1.94 3.52 -7.75
CA LEU A 98 2.18 3.60 -9.19
C LEU A 98 1.37 2.54 -9.95
N PHE A 99 0.98 2.89 -11.17
CA PHE A 99 0.51 1.95 -12.18
C PHE A 99 1.58 1.74 -13.23
N LEU A 100 1.89 0.48 -13.52
CA LEU A 100 2.75 0.05 -14.60
C LEU A 100 1.89 -0.53 -15.72
N TYR A 101 1.88 0.17 -16.84
CA TYR A 101 1.16 -0.22 -18.05
C TYR A 101 2.11 -0.90 -19.03
N HIS A 102 1.73 -2.06 -19.56
CA HIS A 102 2.55 -2.80 -20.52
C HIS A 102 1.71 -3.66 -21.47
N ASP A 103 2.28 -4.06 -22.61
CA ASP A 103 1.61 -4.89 -23.62
C ASP A 103 1.71 -6.41 -23.38
N GLY A 104 2.40 -6.83 -22.32
CA GLY A 104 2.66 -8.23 -21.98
C GLY A 104 3.72 -8.92 -22.85
N LYS A 105 4.32 -8.23 -23.83
CA LYS A 105 5.34 -8.80 -24.72
C LYS A 105 6.75 -8.45 -24.27
N HIS A 106 6.93 -7.24 -23.74
CA HIS A 106 8.24 -6.71 -23.33
C HIS A 106 8.50 -6.91 -21.83
N MET A 107 8.38 -8.16 -21.37
CA MET A 107 8.47 -8.49 -19.94
C MET A 107 9.85 -8.24 -19.33
N ASP A 108 10.92 -8.22 -20.15
CA ASP A 108 12.25 -7.85 -19.69
C ASP A 108 12.32 -6.40 -19.19
N MET A 109 11.61 -5.48 -19.87
CA MET A 109 11.49 -4.09 -19.45
C MET A 109 10.68 -3.97 -18.18
N VAL A 110 9.53 -4.65 -18.13
CA VAL A 110 8.68 -4.74 -16.93
C VAL A 110 9.51 -5.21 -15.74
N LYS A 111 10.26 -6.29 -15.87
CA LYS A 111 11.09 -6.85 -14.79
C LYS A 111 12.13 -5.84 -14.30
N ARG A 112 12.85 -5.15 -15.21
CA ARG A 112 13.83 -4.11 -14.83
C ARG A 112 13.17 -2.96 -14.06
N ILE A 113 11.99 -2.52 -14.50
CA ILE A 113 11.22 -1.49 -13.78
C ILE A 113 10.85 -1.99 -12.39
N VAL A 114 10.32 -3.21 -12.26
CA VAL A 114 9.97 -3.79 -10.95
C VAL A 114 11.19 -3.85 -10.02
N ASP A 115 12.33 -4.33 -10.52
CA ASP A 115 13.57 -4.43 -9.74
C ASP A 115 14.07 -3.05 -9.24
N LEU A 116 13.84 -1.98 -10.01
CA LEU A 116 14.16 -0.60 -9.61
C LEU A 116 13.13 0.01 -8.65
N VAL A 117 11.86 -0.40 -8.75
CA VAL A 117 10.76 0.11 -7.91
C VAL A 117 10.78 -0.51 -6.53
N LEU A 118 11.06 -1.82 -6.39
CA LEU A 118 10.99 -2.54 -5.11
C LEU A 118 11.78 -1.88 -3.96
N PRO A 119 13.00 -1.32 -4.17
CA PRO A 119 13.75 -0.61 -3.14
C PRO A 119 13.20 0.78 -2.79
N CYS A 120 12.20 1.27 -3.53
CA CYS A 120 11.62 2.60 -3.36
C CYS A 120 10.42 2.63 -2.41
N ASN A 121 10.13 1.54 -1.72
CA ASN A 121 9.05 1.48 -0.74
C ASN A 121 9.22 2.53 0.37
N LYS A 122 8.10 3.15 0.76
CA LYS A 122 8.03 3.99 1.95
C LYS A 122 8.35 3.11 3.16
N PRO A 123 9.15 3.60 4.11
CA PRO A 123 9.31 2.91 5.37
C PRO A 123 7.92 2.80 6.01
N ARG A 124 7.44 1.57 6.24
CA ARG A 124 6.20 1.34 6.99
C ARG A 124 6.32 2.06 8.31
N ARG A 125 5.55 3.14 8.48
CA ARG A 125 5.37 3.74 9.79
C ARG A 125 4.72 2.66 10.64
N LYS A 126 5.42 2.24 11.70
CA LYS A 126 4.78 1.49 12.77
C LYS A 126 3.87 2.50 13.46
N GLU A 127 2.66 2.68 12.93
CA GLU A 127 1.65 3.40 13.68
C GLU A 127 1.48 2.68 15.02
N PRO A 128 1.43 3.42 16.14
CA PRO A 128 1.15 2.81 17.42
C PRO A 128 -0.17 2.03 17.31
N LEU A 129 -0.25 0.88 17.97
CA LEU A 129 -1.51 0.15 18.06
C LEU A 129 -2.52 1.03 18.81
N GLU A 130 -3.47 1.62 18.08
CA GLU A 130 -4.53 2.46 18.62
C GLU A 130 -5.83 1.65 18.69
N ILE A 131 -6.46 1.58 19.86
CA ILE A 131 -7.83 1.12 19.99
C ILE A 131 -8.72 2.36 19.83
N ASN A 132 -9.45 2.42 18.73
CA ASN A 132 -10.42 3.48 18.46
C ASN A 132 -11.83 2.98 18.80
N LEU A 133 -12.59 3.80 19.52
CA LEU A 133 -13.99 3.53 19.78
C LEU A 133 -14.83 4.07 18.63
N VAL A 134 -15.70 3.23 18.07
CA VAL A 134 -16.73 3.68 17.12
C VAL A 134 -17.88 4.28 17.93
N VAL A 135 -18.07 5.58 17.83
CA VAL A 135 -19.14 6.31 18.54
C VAL A 135 -20.12 6.92 17.55
N ARG A 136 -21.41 6.97 17.93
CA ARG A 136 -22.44 7.66 17.14
C ARG A 136 -22.39 9.15 17.44
N ALA A 137 -22.05 9.95 16.43
CA ALA A 137 -22.08 11.41 16.45
C ALA A 137 -23.33 11.94 15.72
N SER A 138 -23.51 13.26 15.72
CA SER A 138 -24.65 13.93 15.07
C SER A 138 -24.73 13.65 13.57
N ASN A 139 -23.59 13.42 12.90
CA ASN A 139 -23.51 13.20 11.46
C ASN A 139 -23.11 11.77 11.05
N GLY A 140 -23.19 10.79 11.96
CA GLY A 140 -22.89 9.39 11.62
C GLY A 140 -22.03 8.69 12.68
N LEU A 141 -21.09 7.86 12.23
CA LEU A 141 -20.14 7.17 13.09
C LEU A 141 -18.79 7.88 13.03
N GLU A 142 -18.21 8.17 14.19
CA GLU A 142 -16.90 8.79 14.34
C GLU A 142 -15.97 7.86 15.13
N LEU A 143 -14.66 7.94 14.85
CA LEU A 143 -13.63 7.24 15.60
C LEU A 143 -13.06 8.17 16.66
N LYS A 144 -13.15 7.75 17.92
CA LYS A 144 -12.54 8.48 19.04
C LYS A 144 -11.34 7.70 19.58
N PRO A 145 -10.13 8.30 19.61
CA PRO A 145 -8.96 7.64 20.17
C PRO A 145 -9.13 7.43 21.68
N MET A 146 -8.78 6.23 22.16
CA MET A 146 -8.79 5.90 23.58
C MET A 146 -7.36 5.78 24.10
N GLU A 147 -6.96 6.65 25.04
CA GLU A 147 -5.65 6.57 25.68
C GLU A 147 -5.64 5.43 26.70
N ILE A 148 -4.97 4.31 26.36
CA ILE A 148 -4.77 3.21 27.31
C ILE A 148 -3.48 3.47 28.08
N LYS A 149 -3.63 3.97 29.31
CA LYS A 149 -2.52 3.97 30.27
C LYS A 149 -2.26 2.53 30.69
N LYS A 150 -1.01 2.08 30.57
CA LYS A 150 -0.60 0.78 31.13
C LYS A 150 -0.84 0.82 32.64
N SER A 151 -1.90 0.18 33.12
CA SER A 151 -2.09 -0.02 34.55
C SER A 151 -1.10 -1.07 35.03
N LYS A 152 -0.34 -0.74 36.08
CA LYS A 152 0.45 -1.74 36.80
C LYS A 152 -0.55 -2.55 37.62
N LEU A 153 -0.80 -3.79 37.20
CA LEU A 153 -1.64 -4.71 37.97
C LEU A 153 -0.89 -5.06 39.25
N ASP A 154 -1.50 -4.74 40.39
CA ASP A 154 -0.99 -5.15 41.69
C ASP A 154 -1.54 -6.54 42.02
N LEU A 155 -0.72 -7.56 41.81
CA LEU A 155 -1.16 -8.95 41.96
C LEU A 155 -1.43 -9.30 43.43
N ASP A 156 -0.75 -8.64 44.37
CA ASP A 156 -0.88 -8.88 45.80
C ASP A 156 -2.25 -8.42 46.33
N LEU A 157 -2.87 -7.43 45.67
CA LEU A 157 -4.17 -6.88 46.06
C LEU A 157 -5.36 -7.64 45.46
N PHE A 158 -5.20 -8.23 44.27
CA PHE A 158 -6.31 -8.74 43.47
C PHE A 158 -6.31 -10.25 43.25
N TYR A 159 -5.24 -10.96 43.60
CA TYR A 159 -5.10 -12.40 43.39
C TYR A 159 -4.54 -13.11 44.62
N ALA A 160 -4.77 -14.42 44.68
CA ALA A 160 -4.19 -15.27 45.71
C ALA A 160 -2.69 -15.54 45.42
N ASP A 161 -1.93 -15.84 46.47
CA ASP A 161 -0.47 -16.00 46.44
C ASP A 161 0.01 -17.09 45.44
N ASP A 162 -0.81 -18.11 45.21
CA ASP A 162 -0.54 -19.20 44.27
C ASP A 162 -0.56 -18.74 42.80
N PHE A 163 -1.19 -17.60 42.50
CA PHE A 163 -1.26 -17.04 41.16
C PHE A 163 0.05 -16.35 40.73
N ILE A 164 0.87 -15.89 41.68
CA ILE A 164 2.12 -15.16 41.40
C ILE A 164 3.08 -16.03 40.59
N GLN A 165 3.19 -17.31 40.92
CA GLN A 165 4.04 -18.26 40.18
C GLN A 165 3.53 -18.46 38.74
N THR A 166 2.20 -18.49 38.57
CA THR A 166 1.56 -18.63 37.26
C THR A 166 1.77 -17.38 36.40
N ASP A 167 1.62 -16.17 36.98
CA ASP A 167 1.91 -14.91 36.27
C ASP A 167 3.37 -14.85 35.81
N GLN A 168 4.32 -15.23 36.66
CA GLN A 168 5.73 -15.27 36.28
C GLN A 168 5.98 -16.17 35.06
N ILE A 169 5.34 -17.35 35.00
CA ILE A 169 5.43 -18.26 33.85
C ILE A 169 4.79 -17.62 32.61
N ILE A 170 3.63 -16.98 32.74
CA ILE A 170 2.94 -16.29 31.64
C ILE A 170 3.81 -15.15 31.09
N GLN A 171 4.36 -14.29 31.95
CA GLN A 171 5.25 -13.19 31.57
C GLN A 171 6.51 -13.69 30.85
N GLN A 172 7.13 -14.78 31.35
CA GLN A 172 8.29 -15.39 30.71
C GLN A 172 7.96 -15.93 29.31
N ARG A 173 6.75 -16.48 29.11
CA ARG A 173 6.30 -16.97 27.80
C ARG A 173 5.97 -15.82 26.85
N LEU A 174 5.25 -14.80 27.31
CA LEU A 174 4.88 -13.63 26.50
C LEU A 174 6.09 -12.84 25.99
N LYS A 175 7.16 -12.74 26.80
CA LYS A 175 8.41 -12.06 26.40
C LYS A 175 9.20 -12.82 25.34
N LYS A 176 9.01 -14.13 25.20
CA LYS A 176 9.84 -14.98 24.35
C LYS A 176 9.31 -15.15 22.93
N ILE A 177 8.07 -14.74 22.61
CA ILE A 177 7.46 -15.15 21.34
C ILE A 177 6.69 -14.01 20.65
N LYS A 178 7.10 -13.68 19.42
CA LYS A 178 6.29 -12.95 18.42
C LYS A 178 5.09 -13.81 17.96
N ILE A 179 4.19 -14.19 18.86
CA ILE A 179 2.95 -14.88 18.45
C ILE A 179 1.94 -13.82 18.01
N LYS A 180 1.39 -14.01 16.82
CA LYS A 180 0.23 -13.28 16.33
C LYS A 180 -0.95 -13.50 17.29
N GLY A 181 -1.32 -12.48 18.05
CA GLY A 181 -2.72 -12.09 18.25
C GLY A 181 -3.69 -13.07 18.93
N LEU A 182 -3.30 -13.85 19.93
CA LEU A 182 -4.27 -14.53 20.81
C LEU A 182 -3.89 -14.34 22.28
N CYS A 183 -4.51 -13.31 22.89
CA CYS A 183 -4.61 -13.20 24.35
C CYS A 183 -5.36 -14.42 24.88
N TYR A 184 -4.75 -15.15 25.81
CA TYR A 184 -5.45 -16.15 26.61
C TYR A 184 -6.55 -15.45 27.41
N CYS A 185 -7.79 -15.52 26.92
CA CYS A 185 -8.96 -15.23 27.72
C CYS A 185 -9.09 -16.37 28.74
N MET A 186 -8.95 -16.01 30.01
CA MET A 186 -9.01 -16.89 31.17
C MET A 186 -10.46 -17.35 31.40
N VAL A 187 -10.97 -18.25 30.55
CA VAL A 187 -12.30 -18.87 30.73
C VAL A 187 -12.27 -20.41 30.64
N CYS A 188 -11.16 -21.05 30.28
CA CYS A 188 -11.11 -22.51 30.18
C CYS A 188 -10.10 -23.15 31.14
N LEU A 189 -10.36 -23.07 32.44
CA LEU A 189 -9.89 -24.06 33.42
C LEU A 189 -10.94 -25.18 33.52
N VAL A 190 -11.03 -26.00 32.47
CA VAL A 190 -11.62 -27.34 32.53
C VAL A 190 -10.58 -28.28 31.90
N PRO A 191 -10.18 -29.38 32.55
CA PRO A 191 -9.03 -30.15 32.12
C PRO A 191 -9.30 -30.86 30.79
N ALA A 192 -8.59 -30.42 29.75
CA ALA A 192 -8.51 -31.10 28.47
C ALA A 192 -7.79 -32.45 28.64
N ARG A 193 -8.57 -33.51 28.89
CA ARG A 193 -8.20 -34.88 28.53
C ARG A 193 -8.87 -35.22 27.20
N ARG A 194 -8.06 -35.69 26.25
CA ARG A 194 -8.41 -36.25 24.93
C ARG A 194 -8.97 -35.27 23.91
N LEU A 195 -8.13 -34.96 22.90
CA LEU A 195 -8.41 -35.18 21.48
C LEU A 195 -7.21 -34.68 20.67
N ILE A 196 -6.16 -35.50 20.64
CA ILE A 196 -5.29 -35.60 19.48
C ILE A 196 -5.63 -36.95 18.90
N LEU A 197 -6.48 -36.98 17.89
CA LEU A 197 -6.55 -38.04 16.89
C LEU A 197 -7.19 -37.43 15.65
N ASP A 198 -6.43 -37.58 14.56
CA ASP A 198 -6.82 -37.56 13.17
C ASP A 198 -7.34 -36.24 12.59
N ILE A 199 -6.63 -35.74 11.58
CA ILE A 199 -7.16 -35.55 10.23
C ILE A 199 -5.98 -35.23 9.29
N TRP A 200 -5.88 -36.07 8.26
CA TRP A 200 -5.24 -35.80 6.98
C TRP A 200 -5.95 -34.64 6.26
#